data_AF-A0A1G6YPV6-F1
#
_entry.id   AF-A0A1G6YPV6-F1
#
_cell.length_a   1.000
_cell.length_b   1.000
_cell.length_c   1.000
_cell.angle_alpha   90.00
_cell.angle_beta   90.00
_cell.angle_gamma   90.00
#
_symmetry.space_group_name_H-M   'P 1'
#
loop_
_entity.id
_entity.type
_entity.pdbx_description
1 polymer ?
#
loop_
_entity_poly.entity_id
_entity_poly.type
_entity_poly.pdbx_seq_one_letter_code
_entity_poly.pdbx_strand_id
1 'polypeptide(L)'
;MAPHQSAAQTLEKFMQRTAIGTFLLAVSYTIGTAEFLVPADMAETLNIIQKPIGLLVILIVAPAVWSLKRIGALKPRPGCDEPESFVKDMLARASTLAFSVTFVTLLALQVLSDKIFTDQPPAFFIGIALMVSLYVFSVSFFVLSRDTGDDDDFGEDGA
;
A
#
# COMPACT_ATOMS: atom_id res chain seq x y z
N MET A 1 28.41 17.86 -10.25
CA MET A 1 28.37 16.88 -9.14
C MET A 1 26.93 16.64 -8.79
N ALA A 2 26.36 15.48 -9.12
CA ALA A 2 25.02 15.15 -8.67
C ALA A 2 25.07 14.84 -7.16
N PRO A 3 24.13 15.35 -6.35
CA PRO A 3 24.13 15.10 -4.91
C PRO A 3 24.04 13.59 -4.67
N HIS A 4 24.96 13.07 -3.86
CA HIS A 4 24.91 11.69 -3.36
C HIS A 4 23.66 11.56 -2.47
N GLN A 5 22.53 11.16 -3.07
CA GLN A 5 21.39 10.70 -2.29
C GLN A 5 21.83 9.44 -1.56
N SER A 6 21.74 9.45 -0.23
CA SER A 6 21.98 8.27 0.59
C SER A 6 20.98 7.17 0.20
N ALA A 7 21.41 5.90 0.27
CA ALA A 7 20.54 4.75 0.02
C ALA A 7 19.27 4.79 0.90
N ALA A 8 19.39 5.31 2.13
CA ALA A 8 18.28 5.53 3.06
C ALA A 8 17.23 6.50 2.50
N GLN A 9 17.63 7.65 1.96
CA GLN A 9 16.71 8.63 1.37
C GLN A 9 15.98 8.07 0.14
N THR A 10 16.63 7.19 -0.63
CA THR A 10 15.95 6.55 -1.77
C THR A 10 14.93 5.53 -1.30
N LEU A 11 15.23 4.84 -0.19
CA LEU A 11 14.35 3.86 0.43
C LEU A 11 13.10 4.52 1.01
N GLU A 12 13.28 5.61 1.76
CA GLU A 12 12.19 6.39 2.34
C GLU A 12 11.24 6.92 1.25
N LYS A 13 11.80 7.51 0.17
CA LYS A 13 11.00 7.95 -0.99
C LYS A 13 10.27 6.81 -1.68
N PHE A 14 10.87 5.63 -1.74
CA PHE A 14 10.21 4.45 -2.28
C PHE A 14 9.03 4.03 -1.40
N MET A 15 9.23 4.01 -0.08
CA MET A 15 8.21 3.60 0.90
C MET A 15 7.02 4.57 0.88
N GLN A 16 7.29 5.88 0.87
CA GLN A 16 6.26 6.90 0.78
C GLN A 16 5.46 6.81 -0.53
N ARG A 17 6.15 6.64 -1.67
CA ARG A 17 5.48 6.46 -2.98
C ARG A 17 4.67 5.18 -3.05
N THR A 18 5.16 4.11 -2.44
CA THR A 18 4.44 2.84 -2.33
C THR A 18 3.20 3.02 -1.47
N ALA A 19 3.30 3.68 -0.32
CA ALA A 19 2.16 3.98 0.56
C ALA A 19 1.07 4.77 -0.19
N ILE A 20 1.46 5.82 -0.92
CA ILE A 20 0.54 6.63 -1.74
C ILE A 20 -0.07 5.80 -2.87
N GLY A 21 0.74 5.00 -3.58
CA GLY A 21 0.27 4.14 -4.66
C GLY A 21 -0.74 3.10 -4.18
N THR A 22 -0.45 2.44 -3.04
CA THR A 22 -1.37 1.50 -2.39
C THR A 22 -2.63 2.20 -1.90
N PHE A 23 -2.54 3.41 -1.36
CA PHE A 23 -3.70 4.20 -0.95
C PHE A 23 -4.63 4.50 -2.13
N LEU A 24 -4.07 4.97 -3.25
CA LEU A 24 -4.83 5.26 -4.45
C LEU A 24 -5.47 4.00 -5.04
N LEU A 25 -4.79 2.85 -4.97
CA LEU A 25 -5.41 1.57 -5.31
C LEU A 25 -6.57 1.23 -4.38
N ALA A 26 -6.42 1.44 -3.07
CA ALA A 26 -7.52 1.22 -2.12
C ALA A 26 -8.74 2.08 -2.47
N VAL A 27 -8.53 3.38 -2.77
CA VAL A 27 -9.58 4.29 -3.25
C VAL A 27 -10.21 3.80 -4.55
N SER A 28 -9.41 3.32 -5.50
CA SER A 28 -9.91 2.75 -6.75
C SER A 28 -10.82 1.54 -6.50
N TYR A 29 -10.46 0.65 -5.57
CA TYR A 29 -11.32 -0.46 -5.17
C TYR A 29 -12.57 0.00 -4.40
N THR A 30 -12.49 1.08 -3.61
CA THR A 30 -13.68 1.70 -3.01
C THR A 30 -14.67 2.15 -4.08
N ILE A 31 -14.18 2.85 -5.12
CA ILE A 31 -15.00 3.32 -6.24
C ILE A 31 -15.62 2.13 -6.99
N GLY A 32 -14.81 1.13 -7.37
CA GLY A 32 -15.30 -0.05 -8.09
C GLY A 32 -16.29 -0.89 -7.26
N THR A 33 -16.17 -0.87 -5.93
CA THR A 33 -17.15 -1.51 -5.05
C THR A 33 -18.45 -0.71 -4.97
N ALA A 34 -18.35 0.63 -4.94
CA ALA A 34 -19.51 1.52 -4.90
C ALA A 34 -20.35 1.46 -6.18
N GLU A 35 -19.75 1.10 -7.33
CA GLU A 35 -20.47 0.88 -8.59
C GLU A 35 -21.61 -0.14 -8.47
N PHE A 36 -21.47 -1.14 -7.59
CA PHE A 36 -22.50 -2.15 -7.34
C PHE A 36 -23.67 -1.67 -6.47
N LEU A 37 -23.55 -0.48 -5.87
CA LEU A 37 -24.54 0.09 -4.96
C LEU A 37 -25.29 1.29 -5.57
N VAL A 38 -24.89 1.76 -6.74
CA VAL A 38 -25.44 2.96 -7.39
C VAL A 38 -26.18 2.60 -8.69
N PRO A 39 -27.09 3.48 -9.18
CA PRO A 39 -27.75 3.29 -10.47
C PRO A 39 -26.75 3.26 -11.64
N ALA A 40 -27.14 2.61 -12.75
CA ALA A 40 -26.28 2.38 -13.92
C ALA A 40 -25.62 3.67 -14.48
N ASP A 41 -26.37 4.78 -14.53
CA ASP A 41 -25.86 6.07 -15.02
C ASP A 41 -24.71 6.61 -14.15
N MET A 42 -24.78 6.37 -12.83
CA MET A 42 -23.71 6.73 -11.91
C MET A 42 -22.55 5.74 -11.97
N ALA A 43 -22.83 4.44 -12.16
CA ALA A 43 -21.81 3.41 -12.29
C ALA A 43 -20.89 3.65 -13.50
N GLU A 44 -21.44 4.08 -14.64
CA GLU A 44 -20.63 4.44 -15.81
C GLU A 44 -19.70 5.63 -15.52
N THR A 45 -20.21 6.63 -14.81
CA THR A 45 -19.42 7.80 -14.39
C THR A 45 -18.28 7.40 -13.44
N LEU A 46 -18.55 6.53 -12.47
CA LEU A 46 -17.53 6.01 -11.54
C LEU A 46 -16.45 5.21 -12.28
N ASN A 47 -16.82 4.39 -13.26
CA ASN A 47 -15.88 3.60 -14.05
C ASN A 47 -14.94 4.50 -14.87
N ILE A 48 -15.47 5.58 -15.45
CA ILE A 48 -14.66 6.59 -16.15
C ILE A 48 -13.66 7.25 -15.19
N ILE A 49 -14.06 7.55 -13.96
CA ILE A 49 -13.20 8.14 -12.92
C ILE A 49 -12.16 7.13 -12.40
N GLN A 50 -12.48 5.84 -12.35
CA GLN A 50 -11.59 4.80 -11.83
C GLN A 50 -10.36 4.58 -12.73
N LYS A 51 -10.54 4.60 -14.06
CA LYS A 51 -9.47 4.38 -15.05
C LYS A 51 -8.23 5.27 -14.87
N PRO A 52 -8.35 6.61 -14.76
CA PRO A 52 -7.19 7.48 -14.58
C PRO A 52 -6.49 7.25 -13.24
N ILE A 53 -7.18 6.80 -12.18
CA ILE A 53 -6.55 6.46 -10.89
C ILE A 53 -5.57 5.30 -11.07
N GLY A 54 -5.97 4.25 -11.81
CA GLY A 54 -5.07 3.13 -12.11
C GLY A 54 -3.81 3.56 -12.86
N LEU A 55 -3.96 4.45 -13.84
CA LEU A 55 -2.82 5.01 -14.59
C LEU A 55 -1.90 5.83 -13.66
N LEU A 56 -2.48 6.63 -12.78
CA LEU A 56 -1.76 7.48 -11.83
C LEU A 56 -0.95 6.66 -10.82
N VAL A 57 -1.50 5.54 -10.34
CA VAL A 57 -0.77 4.58 -9.49
C VAL A 57 0.48 4.07 -10.21
N ILE A 58 0.36 3.64 -11.46
CA ILE A 58 1.49 3.13 -12.24
C ILE A 58 2.56 4.22 -12.38
N LEU A 59 2.14 5.47 -12.67
CA LEU A 59 3.06 6.60 -12.80
C LEU A 59 3.79 6.95 -11.49
N ILE A 60 3.17 6.72 -10.33
CA ILE A 60 3.81 6.98 -9.03
C ILE A 60 4.76 5.84 -8.63
N VAL A 61 4.32 4.59 -8.77
CA VAL A 61 5.03 3.41 -8.25
C VAL A 61 6.14 2.96 -9.20
N ALA A 62 5.93 2.99 -10.52
CA ALA A 62 6.90 2.47 -11.49
C ALA A 62 8.28 3.17 -11.41
N PRO A 63 8.38 4.51 -11.29
CA PRO A 63 9.67 5.18 -11.11
C PRO A 63 10.37 4.78 -9.81
N ALA A 64 9.60 4.52 -8.75
CA ALA A 64 10.12 4.13 -7.44
C ALA A 64 10.71 2.70 -7.47
N VAL A 65 10.03 1.77 -8.15
CA VAL A 65 10.53 0.41 -8.39
C VAL A 65 11.79 0.46 -9.25
N TRP A 66 11.83 1.33 -10.26
CA TRP A 66 12.99 1.45 -11.14
C TRP A 66 14.22 2.01 -10.41
N SER A 67 14.04 3.00 -9.52
CA SER A 67 15.14 3.54 -8.71
C SER A 67 15.71 2.50 -7.74
N LEU A 68 14.87 1.70 -7.09
CA LEU A 68 15.32 0.60 -6.23
C LEU A 68 16.15 -0.44 -7.00
N LYS A 69 15.66 -0.85 -8.17
CA LYS A 69 16.35 -1.82 -9.03
C LYS A 69 17.70 -1.29 -9.51
N ARG A 70 17.79 0.01 -9.81
CA ARG A 70 19.02 0.67 -10.27
C ARG A 70 20.09 0.73 -9.19
N ILE A 71 19.71 0.95 -7.92
CA ILE A 71 20.65 1.04 -6.79
C ILE A 71 21.10 -0.36 -6.32
N GLY A 72 20.45 -1.43 -6.81
CA GLY A 72 20.81 -2.78 -6.44
C GLY A 72 20.49 -3.13 -4.99
N ALA A 73 19.62 -2.34 -4.33
CA ALA A 73 19.16 -2.58 -2.96
C ALA A 73 18.42 -3.91 -2.79
N LEU A 74 18.00 -4.53 -3.91
CA LEU A 74 17.37 -5.86 -3.96
C LEU A 74 18.37 -7.01 -4.25
N LYS A 75 19.65 -6.71 -4.49
CA LYS A 75 20.66 -7.77 -4.71
C LYS A 75 21.28 -8.16 -3.37
N PRO A 76 21.21 -9.46 -2.98
CA PRO A 76 21.96 -9.93 -1.83
C PRO A 76 23.46 -9.76 -2.12
N ARG A 77 24.17 -9.07 -1.23
CA ARG A 77 25.64 -9.02 -1.29
C ARG A 77 26.19 -10.32 -0.71
N PRO A 78 26.96 -11.12 -1.47
CA PRO A 78 27.53 -12.35 -0.95
C PRO A 78 28.56 -12.02 0.14
N GLY A 79 28.36 -12.56 1.36
CA GLY A 79 29.29 -12.44 2.48
C GLY A 79 28.96 -11.37 3.52
N CYS A 80 27.91 -10.58 3.32
CA CYS A 80 27.34 -9.75 4.38
C CYS A 80 26.08 -10.43 4.93
N ASP A 81 26.18 -10.99 6.14
CA ASP A 81 25.01 -11.18 7.02
C ASP A 81 24.56 -9.78 7.52
N GLU A 82 24.15 -8.91 6.60
CA GLU A 82 23.47 -7.67 6.98
C GLU A 82 22.10 -8.05 7.56
N PRO A 83 21.68 -7.40 8.65
CA PRO A 83 20.40 -7.67 9.29
C PRO A 83 19.31 -7.54 8.23
N GLU A 84 18.36 -8.47 8.25
CA GLU A 84 17.28 -8.60 7.28
C GLU A 84 16.83 -7.23 6.75
N SER A 85 17.01 -7.00 5.44
CA SER A 85 16.75 -5.72 4.77
C SER A 85 15.53 -5.04 5.37
N PHE A 86 15.68 -3.85 5.97
CA PHE A 86 14.62 -3.08 6.63
C PHE A 86 13.27 -3.06 5.86
N VAL A 87 13.35 -3.04 4.53
CA VAL A 87 12.18 -3.16 3.63
C VAL A 87 11.44 -4.48 3.78
N LYS A 88 12.17 -5.60 3.86
CA LYS A 88 11.65 -6.95 4.04
C LYS A 88 10.90 -7.05 5.37
N ASP A 89 11.47 -6.52 6.45
CA ASP A 89 10.83 -6.55 7.77
C ASP A 89 9.57 -5.69 7.83
N MET A 90 9.63 -4.47 7.30
CA MET A 90 8.44 -3.63 7.18
C MET A 90 7.37 -4.26 6.31
N LEU A 91 7.76 -4.85 5.18
CA LEU A 91 6.83 -5.55 4.28
C LEU A 91 6.21 -6.77 4.97
N ALA A 92 6.98 -7.55 5.73
CA ALA A 92 6.50 -8.70 6.48
C ALA A 92 5.50 -8.28 7.57
N ARG A 93 5.81 -7.22 8.34
CA ARG A 93 4.89 -6.68 9.35
C ARG A 93 3.61 -6.14 8.74
N ALA A 94 3.72 -5.29 7.71
CA ALA A 94 2.57 -4.70 7.03
C ALA A 94 1.69 -5.78 6.37
N SER A 95 2.30 -6.79 5.73
CA SER A 95 1.55 -7.88 5.10
C SER A 95 0.86 -8.79 6.11
N THR A 96 1.50 -9.10 7.24
CA THR A 96 0.87 -9.89 8.31
C THR A 96 -0.33 -9.16 8.90
N LEU A 97 -0.21 -7.86 9.15
CA LEU A 97 -1.29 -7.03 9.69
C LEU A 97 -2.42 -6.90 8.66
N ALA A 98 -2.10 -6.57 7.40
CA ALA A 98 -3.08 -6.50 6.32
C ALA A 98 -3.82 -7.83 6.13
N PHE A 99 -3.10 -8.96 6.10
CA PHE A 99 -3.71 -10.28 5.98
C PHE A 99 -4.64 -10.59 7.15
N SER A 100 -4.22 -10.31 8.38
CA SER A 100 -5.02 -10.55 9.58
C SER A 100 -6.33 -9.75 9.55
N VAL A 101 -6.26 -8.46 9.22
CA VAL A 101 -7.44 -7.60 9.12
C VAL A 101 -8.35 -8.00 7.96
N THR A 102 -7.77 -8.34 6.80
CA THR A 102 -8.54 -8.84 5.65
C THR A 102 -9.23 -10.15 5.98
N PHE A 103 -8.59 -11.06 6.71
CA PHE A 103 -9.21 -12.32 7.12
C PHE A 103 -10.43 -12.10 8.02
N VAL A 104 -10.30 -11.24 9.03
CA VAL A 104 -11.44 -10.86 9.89
C VAL A 104 -12.55 -10.19 9.06
N THR A 105 -12.18 -9.36 8.09
CA THR A 105 -13.12 -8.71 7.17
C THR A 105 -13.87 -9.72 6.32
N LEU A 106 -13.20 -10.74 5.79
CA LEU A 106 -13.83 -11.80 5.01
C LEU A 106 -14.84 -12.59 5.84
N LEU A 107 -14.53 -12.89 7.10
CA LEU A 107 -15.50 -13.53 8.01
C LEU A 107 -16.74 -12.65 8.25
N ALA A 108 -16.54 -11.34 8.43
CA ALA A 108 -17.66 -10.40 8.54
C ALA A 108 -18.48 -10.32 7.24
N LEU A 109 -17.81 -10.28 6.08
CA LEU A 109 -18.46 -10.26 4.78
C LEU A 109 -19.26 -11.53 4.49
N GLN A 110 -18.78 -12.69 4.93
CA GLN A 110 -19.54 -13.94 4.83
C GLN A 110 -20.86 -13.87 5.61
N VAL A 111 -20.85 -13.30 6.83
CA VAL A 111 -22.09 -13.12 7.60
C VAL A 111 -23.01 -12.09 6.95
N LEU A 112 -22.44 -11.04 6.35
CA LEU A 112 -23.18 -9.98 5.66
C LEU A 112 -23.76 -10.44 4.32
N SER A 113 -23.06 -11.30 3.57
CA SER A 113 -23.55 -11.84 2.29
C SER A 113 -24.80 -12.68 2.50
N ASP A 114 -24.88 -13.41 3.61
CA ASP A 114 -26.02 -14.30 3.88
C ASP A 114 -27.24 -13.54 4.44
N LYS A 115 -27.06 -12.33 4.98
CA LYS A 115 -28.12 -11.61 5.71
C LYS A 115 -28.57 -10.28 5.08
N ILE A 116 -27.67 -9.54 4.44
CA ILE A 116 -27.93 -8.16 4.01
C ILE A 116 -27.66 -7.97 2.51
N PHE A 117 -26.57 -8.54 1.99
CA PHE A 117 -26.12 -8.35 0.62
C PHE A 117 -26.24 -9.63 -0.22
N THR A 118 -27.38 -10.31 -0.15
CA THR A 118 -27.59 -11.62 -0.81
C THR A 118 -27.52 -11.57 -2.34
N ASP A 119 -27.87 -10.43 -2.92
CA ASP A 119 -28.02 -10.28 -4.37
C ASP A 119 -26.76 -9.72 -5.04
N GLN A 120 -25.71 -9.47 -4.26
CA GLN A 120 -24.47 -8.87 -4.76
C GLN A 120 -23.53 -9.94 -5.35
N PRO A 121 -22.83 -9.65 -6.46
CA PRO A 121 -21.93 -10.61 -7.09
C PRO A 121 -20.66 -10.81 -6.26
N PRO A 122 -19.94 -11.94 -6.42
CA PRO A 122 -18.67 -12.20 -5.72
C PRO A 122 -17.62 -11.09 -5.88
N ALA A 123 -17.64 -10.40 -7.03
CA ALA A 123 -16.74 -9.28 -7.32
C ALA A 123 -16.85 -8.12 -6.30
N PHE A 124 -18.06 -7.85 -5.79
CA PHE A 124 -18.30 -6.82 -4.77
C PHE A 124 -17.55 -7.14 -3.47
N PHE A 125 -17.67 -8.38 -2.98
CA PHE A 125 -17.02 -8.82 -1.74
C PHE A 125 -15.49 -8.87 -1.86
N ILE A 126 -14.99 -9.32 -3.02
CA ILE A 126 -13.56 -9.29 -3.33
C ILE A 126 -13.06 -7.84 -3.36
N GLY A 127 -13.84 -6.92 -3.94
CA GLY A 127 -13.56 -5.48 -3.96
C GLY A 127 -13.38 -4.91 -2.55
N ILE A 128 -14.29 -5.22 -1.62
CA ILE A 128 -14.19 -4.79 -0.22
C ILE A 128 -12.96 -5.39 0.45
N ALA A 129 -12.70 -6.69 0.27
CA ALA A 129 -11.56 -7.35 0.89
C ALA A 129 -10.23 -6.72 0.43
N LEU A 130 -10.10 -6.46 -0.88
CA LEU A 130 -8.94 -5.79 -1.45
C LEU A 130 -8.84 -4.34 -0.97
N MET A 131 -9.96 -3.61 -0.93
CA MET A 131 -10.02 -2.24 -0.40
C MET A 131 -9.46 -2.20 1.03
N VAL A 132 -9.96 -3.05 1.93
CA VAL A 132 -9.51 -3.10 3.33
C VAL A 132 -8.04 -3.52 3.42
N SER A 133 -7.64 -4.56 2.69
CA SER A 133 -6.25 -5.02 2.65
C SER A 133 -5.30 -3.89 2.27
N LEU A 134 -5.61 -3.16 1.20
CA LEU A 134 -4.79 -2.07 0.67
C LEU A 134 -4.80 -0.85 1.59
N TYR A 135 -5.92 -0.50 2.21
CA TYR A 135 -5.95 0.58 3.21
C TYR A 135 -5.03 0.27 4.39
N VAL A 136 -5.16 -0.92 4.97
CA VAL A 136 -4.37 -1.36 6.11
C VAL A 136 -2.88 -1.41 5.76
N PHE A 137 -2.56 -1.92 4.57
CA PHE A 137 -1.20 -1.97 4.06
C PHE A 137 -0.61 -0.57 3.85
N SER A 138 -1.38 0.36 3.27
CA SER A 138 -0.98 1.75 3.08
C SER A 138 -0.75 2.47 4.40
N VAL A 139 -1.68 2.34 5.36
CA VAL A 139 -1.54 2.93 6.70
C VAL A 139 -0.31 2.38 7.41
N SER A 140 -0.07 1.08 7.32
CA SER A 140 1.12 0.46 7.90
C SER A 140 2.40 1.07 7.35
N PHE A 141 2.48 1.30 6.03
CA PHE A 141 3.63 2.00 5.45
C PHE A 141 3.76 3.44 5.92
N PHE A 142 2.67 4.20 6.03
CA PHE A 142 2.72 5.57 6.54
C PHE A 142 3.21 5.63 7.99
N VAL A 143 2.65 4.79 8.87
CA VAL A 143 3.04 4.72 10.28
C VAL A 143 4.50 4.30 10.41
N LEU A 144 4.89 3.21 9.75
CA LEU A 144 6.26 2.69 9.84
C LEU A 144 7.28 3.66 9.20
N SER A 145 6.90 4.41 8.16
CA SER A 145 7.78 5.44 7.57
C SER A 145 7.97 6.66 8.47
N ARG A 146 7.02 6.95 9.37
CA ARG A 146 7.09 8.09 10.27
C ARG A 146 7.95 7.80 11.50
N ASP A 147 7.83 6.60 12.06
CA ASP A 147 8.63 6.15 13.22
C ASP A 147 10.15 6.16 12.93
N THR A 148 10.56 6.05 11.67
CA THR A 148 11.99 6.05 11.31
C THR A 148 12.62 7.46 11.36
N GLY A 149 11.82 8.52 11.49
CA GLY A 149 12.28 9.91 11.47
C GLY A 149 12.37 10.61 12.83
N ASP A 150 11.78 10.03 13.89
CA ASP A 150 11.72 10.66 15.22
C ASP A 150 12.84 10.20 16.19
N ASP A 151 13.65 9.19 15.82
CA ASP A 151 14.69 8.63 16.69
C ASP A 151 16.10 9.24 16.50
N ASP A 152 16.29 10.17 15.55
CA ASP A 152 17.62 10.74 15.23
C ASP A 152 17.89 12.13 15.85
N ASP A 153 17.01 12.68 16.69
CA ASP A 153 17.12 14.07 17.21
C ASP A 153 17.37 14.19 18.74
N PHE A 154 17.80 13.12 19.41
CA PHE A 154 18.19 13.14 20.83
C PHE A 154 19.60 12.58 21.03
N GLY A 155 20.64 13.35 20.71
CA GLY A 155 22.00 12.84 20.95
C GLY A 155 23.21 13.77 20.79
N GLU A 156 23.08 15.08 20.56
CA GLU A 156 24.29 15.93 20.50
C GLU A 156 24.03 17.40 20.88
N ASP A 157 23.54 17.64 22.10
CA ASP A 157 23.70 18.92 22.79
C ASP A 157 23.76 18.67 24.31
N GLY A 158 24.93 18.20 24.75
CA GLY A 158 25.29 18.05 26.16
C GLY A 158 26.70 18.57 26.37
N ALA A 159 26.77 19.77 26.96
CA ALA A 159 27.95 20.55 27.32
C ALA A 159 29.04 19.81 28.10
#